data_AF-A0A1B6ETJ3-F1
#
_entry.id   AF-A0A1B6ETJ3-F1
#
_cell.length_a   1.000
_cell.length_b   1.000
_cell.length_c   1.000
_cell.angle_alpha   90.00
_cell.angle_beta   90.00
_cell.angle_gamma   90.00
#
_symmetry.space_group_name_H-M   'P 1'
#
loop_
_entity.id
_entity.type
_entity.pdbx_description
1 polymer ?
#
loop_
_entity_poly.entity_id
_entity_poly.type
_entity_poly.pdbx_seq_one_letter_code
_entity_poly.pdbx_strand_id
1 'polypeptide(L)'
;STAQFNEDNNAWEKLDATASPANASADDAKFVVKFNIPIWGEVSGTYSVLGTDYEEYSVIHGCGSFFGILHYDCSWLMSRKQKLTPEEEEDFYKKTSKVLEHYDSLDPKEFKKVDQV
;
A
#
# COMPACT_ATOMS: atom_id res chain seq x y z
N SER A 1 1.69 -11.99 -1.97
CA SER A 1 1.61 -12.32 -0.54
C SER A 1 2.42 -11.33 0.24
N THR A 2 1.84 -10.71 1.26
CA THR A 2 2.56 -9.86 2.21
C THR A 2 2.75 -10.64 3.49
N ALA A 3 3.93 -10.58 4.09
CA ALA A 3 4.21 -11.17 5.39
C ALA A 3 4.67 -10.07 6.35
N GLN A 4 4.16 -10.11 7.58
CA GLN A 4 4.54 -9.21 8.66
C GLN A 4 4.93 -10.05 9.86
N PHE A 5 6.02 -9.67 10.51
CA PHE A 5 6.38 -10.27 11.79
C PHE A 5 5.50 -9.69 12.89
N ASN A 6 4.79 -10.54 13.62
CA ASN A 6 3.99 -10.17 14.76
C ASN A 6 4.83 -10.40 16.03
N GLU A 7 5.21 -9.30 16.68
CA GLU A 7 6.02 -9.32 17.91
C GLU A 7 5.26 -9.90 19.11
N ASP A 8 3.93 -9.76 19.16
CA ASP A 8 3.11 -10.22 20.28
C ASP A 8 3.09 -11.75 20.40
N ASN A 9 3.16 -12.45 19.26
CA ASN A 9 3.15 -13.91 19.20
C ASN A 9 4.45 -14.53 18.65
N ASN A 10 5.47 -13.70 18.36
CA ASN A 10 6.77 -14.10 17.82
C ASN A 10 6.64 -14.99 16.56
N ALA A 11 5.69 -14.66 15.68
CA ALA A 11 5.39 -15.43 14.47
C ALA A 11 5.29 -14.56 13.22
N TRP A 12 5.57 -15.16 12.06
CA TRP A 12 5.29 -14.54 10.77
C TRP A 12 3.83 -14.74 10.40
N GLU A 13 3.13 -13.64 10.22
CA GLU A 13 1.77 -13.64 9.70
C GLU A 13 1.79 -13.34 8.21
N LYS A 14 1.12 -14.18 7.44
CA LYS A 14 1.03 -14.04 5.99
C LYS A 14 -0.41 -13.71 5.63
N LEU A 15 -0.57 -12.69 4.79
CA LEU A 15 -1.84 -12.38 4.16
C LEU A 15 -1.75 -12.63 2.65
N ASP A 16 -2.63 -13.51 2.18
CA ASP A 16 -2.81 -13.79 0.76
C ASP A 16 -3.89 -12.91 0.17
N ALA A 17 -3.54 -12.26 -0.94
CA ALA A 17 -4.42 -11.36 -1.65
C ALA A 17 -4.20 -11.44 -3.16
N THR A 18 -5.26 -11.22 -3.93
CA THR A 18 -5.24 -11.13 -5.39
C THR A 18 -5.67 -9.74 -5.82
N ALA A 19 -4.87 -9.10 -6.68
CA ALA A 19 -5.22 -7.81 -7.28
C ALA A 19 -5.67 -8.03 -8.73
N SER A 20 -6.77 -7.39 -9.12
CA SER A 20 -7.30 -7.40 -10.49
C SER A 20 -7.61 -5.96 -10.93
N PRO A 21 -7.40 -5.59 -12.21
CA PRO A 21 -7.77 -4.26 -12.69
C PRO A 21 -9.25 -3.99 -12.42
N ALA A 22 -9.57 -2.83 -11.87
CA ALA A 22 -10.96 -2.43 -11.62
C ALA A 22 -11.72 -2.21 -12.94
N ASN A 23 -11.02 -1.68 -13.95
CA ASN A 23 -11.50 -1.60 -15.33
C ASN A 23 -10.31 -1.83 -16.27
N ALA A 24 -10.29 -2.99 -16.95
CA ALA A 24 -9.20 -3.35 -17.87
C ALA A 24 -9.11 -2.46 -19.12
N SER A 25 -10.12 -1.63 -19.40
CA SER A 25 -10.17 -0.72 -20.55
C SER A 25 -9.97 0.74 -20.17
N ALA A 26 -9.77 1.05 -18.89
CA ALA A 26 -9.48 2.40 -18.43
C ALA A 26 -7.96 2.59 -18.31
N ASP A 27 -7.50 3.79 -18.64
CA ASP A 27 -6.10 4.21 -18.42
C ASP A 27 -5.82 4.56 -16.94
N ASP A 28 -6.74 4.24 -16.02
CA ASP A 28 -6.56 4.49 -14.59
C ASP A 28 -5.95 3.28 -13.87
N ALA A 29 -4.91 3.54 -13.05
CA ALA A 29 -4.18 2.50 -12.32
C ALA A 29 -4.95 2.08 -11.05
N LYS A 30 -6.18 1.60 -11.21
CA LYS A 30 -7.06 1.16 -10.13
C LYS A 30 -7.22 -0.36 -10.12
N PHE A 31 -7.15 -0.92 -8.93
CA PHE A 31 -7.19 -2.35 -8.69
C PHE A 31 -8.24 -2.69 -7.64
N VAL A 32 -9.01 -3.74 -7.90
CA VAL A 32 -9.78 -4.42 -6.86
C VAL A 32 -8.87 -5.49 -6.26
N VAL A 33 -8.54 -5.31 -4.99
CA VAL A 33 -7.72 -6.26 -4.21
C VAL A 33 -8.65 -7.09 -3.33
N LYS A 34 -8.53 -8.40 -3.44
CA LYS A 34 -9.29 -9.40 -2.68
C LYS A 34 -8.35 -10.07 -1.69
N PHE A 35 -8.65 -9.92 -0.41
CA PHE A 35 -7.95 -10.55 0.70
C PHE A 35 -8.72 -11.79 1.15
N ASN A 36 -8.02 -12.88 1.40
CA ASN A 36 -8.61 -14.05 2.03
C ASN A 36 -8.28 -14.03 3.52
N ILE A 37 -9.22 -13.54 4.33
CA ILE A 37 -9.04 -13.37 5.77
C ILE A 37 -9.58 -14.61 6.49
N PRO A 38 -8.76 -15.30 7.30
CA PRO A 38 -9.25 -16.38 8.15
C PRO A 38 -10.43 -15.89 9.00
N ILE A 39 -11.50 -16.69 9.11
CA ILE A 39 -12.76 -16.38 9.83
C ILE A 39 -13.73 -15.47 9.05
N TRP A 40 -13.25 -14.44 8.34
CA TRP A 40 -14.11 -13.45 7.66
C TRP A 40 -14.37 -13.75 6.18
N GLY A 41 -13.60 -14.66 5.57
CA GLY A 41 -13.74 -15.03 4.17
C GLY A 41 -13.08 -14.03 3.21
N GLU A 42 -13.62 -13.94 1.99
CA GLU A 42 -13.12 -13.01 0.98
C GLU A 42 -13.59 -11.58 1.29
N VAL A 43 -12.63 -10.68 1.46
CA VAL A 43 -12.87 -9.26 1.69
C VAL A 43 -12.19 -8.49 0.56
N SER A 44 -12.89 -7.51 -0.03
CA SER A 44 -12.36 -6.76 -1.17
C SER A 44 -12.31 -5.26 -0.92
N GLY A 45 -11.38 -4.60 -1.60
CA GLY A 45 -11.13 -3.18 -1.47
C GLY A 45 -10.59 -2.58 -2.77
N THR A 46 -10.80 -1.28 -2.96
CA THR A 46 -10.26 -0.57 -4.13
C THR A 46 -8.95 0.11 -3.75
N TYR A 47 -7.93 -0.11 -4.57
CA TYR A 47 -6.58 0.41 -4.41
C TYR A 47 -6.19 1.13 -5.69
N SER A 48 -5.68 2.35 -5.55
CA SER A 48 -5.21 3.17 -6.67
C SER A 48 -3.71 3.40 -6.54
N VAL A 49 -2.98 3.26 -7.66
CA VAL A 49 -1.60 3.71 -7.73
C VAL A 49 -1.62 5.20 -8.05
N LEU A 50 -1.24 6.02 -7.08
CA LEU A 50 -1.23 7.49 -7.21
C LEU A 50 -0.03 7.98 -8.02
N GLY A 51 1.07 7.23 -7.99
CA GLY A 51 2.27 7.49 -8.77
C GLY A 51 3.29 6.39 -8.62
N THR A 52 4.01 6.07 -9.69
CA THR A 52 5.08 5.07 -9.70
C THR A 52 5.98 5.32 -10.89
N ASP A 53 7.25 4.96 -10.78
CA ASP A 53 8.18 4.86 -11.89
C ASP A 53 8.37 3.42 -12.38
N TYR A 54 7.60 2.47 -11.82
CA TYR A 54 7.63 1.03 -12.04
C TYR A 54 8.93 0.30 -11.64
N GLU A 55 10.04 1.02 -11.53
CA GLU A 55 11.39 0.51 -11.30
C GLU A 55 11.86 0.64 -9.85
N GLU A 56 11.49 1.69 -9.13
CA GLU A 56 12.06 2.00 -7.81
C GLU A 56 10.99 2.22 -6.74
N TYR A 57 9.92 2.97 -7.06
CA TYR A 57 8.91 3.33 -6.08
C TYR A 57 7.47 3.21 -6.60
N SER A 58 6.54 3.04 -5.66
CA SER A 58 5.11 3.22 -5.91
C SER A 58 4.40 3.82 -4.69
N VAL A 59 3.51 4.77 -4.94
CA VAL A 59 2.58 5.35 -3.97
C VAL A 59 1.21 4.74 -4.20
N ILE A 60 0.69 4.04 -3.20
CA ILE A 60 -0.59 3.33 -3.27
C ILE A 60 -1.53 3.92 -2.24
N HIS A 61 -2.78 4.14 -2.63
CA HIS A 61 -3.85 4.56 -1.74
C HIS A 61 -5.02 3.59 -1.85
N GLY A 62 -5.43 3.03 -0.72
CA GLY A 62 -6.58 2.18 -0.57
C GLY A 62 -7.64 2.90 0.25
N CYS A 63 -8.85 2.99 -0.30
CA CYS A 63 -10.01 3.50 0.42
C CYS A 63 -11.18 2.56 0.18
N GLY A 64 -11.91 2.24 1.24
CA GLY A 64 -13.06 1.37 1.13
C GLY A 64 -13.76 1.13 2.46
N SER A 65 -14.69 0.18 2.41
CA SER A 65 -15.52 -0.18 3.55
C SER A 65 -15.60 -1.69 3.66
N PHE A 66 -15.25 -2.23 4.81
CA PHE A 66 -15.51 -3.61 5.18
C PHE A 66 -16.92 -3.73 5.75
N PHE A 67 -17.73 -4.59 5.11
CA PHE A 67 -19.13 -4.87 5.50
C PHE A 67 -20.03 -3.63 5.66
N GLY A 68 -19.67 -2.50 5.04
CA GLY A 68 -20.41 -1.23 5.12
C GLY A 68 -20.37 -0.55 6.50
N ILE A 69 -19.60 -1.06 7.46
CA ILE A 69 -19.52 -0.54 8.84
C ILE A 69 -18.13 -0.09 9.24
N LEU A 70 -17.08 -0.61 8.61
CA LEU A 70 -15.69 -0.30 8.93
C LEU A 70 -15.05 0.34 7.70
N HIS A 71 -14.80 1.64 7.77
CA HIS A 71 -14.05 2.34 6.74
C HIS A 71 -12.57 2.16 6.97
N TYR A 72 -11.83 1.91 5.90
CA TYR A 72 -10.38 1.99 5.91
C TYR A 72 -9.95 3.04 4.90
N ASP A 73 -8.96 3.80 5.32
CA ASP A 73 -8.24 4.76 4.51
C ASP A 73 -6.76 4.56 4.82
N CYS A 74 -6.04 3.99 3.87
CA CYS A 74 -4.67 3.54 4.08
C CYS A 74 -3.84 3.87 2.85
N SER A 75 -2.67 4.46 3.10
CA SER A 75 -1.71 4.76 2.05
C SER A 75 -0.37 4.10 2.35
N TRP A 76 0.31 3.67 1.29
CA TRP A 76 1.61 3.03 1.38
C TRP A 76 2.58 3.67 0.40
N LEU A 77 3.77 3.97 0.92
CA LEU A 77 4.94 4.32 0.11
C LEU A 77 5.80 3.06 0.03
N MET A 78 5.99 2.53 -1.17
CA MET A 78 6.68 1.25 -1.36
C MET A 78 7.95 1.46 -2.19
N SER A 79 9.05 0.92 -1.70
CA SER A 79 10.32 0.79 -2.41
C SER A 79 10.47 -0.64 -2.93
N ARG A 80 11.15 -0.82 -4.07
CA ARG A 80 11.58 -2.14 -4.54
C ARG A 80 12.67 -2.77 -3.69
N LYS A 81 13.51 -1.95 -3.03
CA LYS A 81 14.61 -2.41 -2.18
C LYS A 81 14.18 -2.41 -0.73
N GLN A 82 14.50 -3.50 -0.02
CA GLN A 82 14.23 -3.65 1.41
C GLN A 82 15.08 -2.70 2.26
N LYS A 83 16.35 -2.48 1.88
CA LYS A 83 17.28 -1.57 2.55
C LYS A 83 17.76 -0.53 1.54
N LEU A 84 17.48 0.73 1.85
CA LEU A 84 17.94 1.88 1.08
C LEU A 84 19.20 2.44 1.73
N THR A 85 20.15 2.88 0.91
CA THR A 85 21.22 3.75 1.37
C THR A 85 20.64 5.13 1.75
N PRO A 86 21.36 5.96 2.53
CA PRO A 86 20.86 7.28 2.91
C PRO A 86 20.47 8.16 1.71
N GLU A 87 21.23 8.10 0.62
CA GLU A 87 20.96 8.85 -0.62
C GLU A 87 19.69 8.35 -1.32
N GLU A 88 19.53 7.03 -1.44
CA GLU A 88 18.32 6.44 -2.03
C GLU A 88 17.08 6.69 -1.17
N GLU A 89 17.23 6.73 0.16
CA GLU A 89 16.14 7.04 1.08
C GLU A 89 15.68 8.50 0.93
N GLU A 90 16.62 9.45 0.81
CA GLU A 90 16.30 10.85 0.53
C GLU A 90 15.56 11.00 -0.81
N ASP A 91 16.07 10.37 -1.87
CA ASP A 91 15.45 10.41 -3.20
C ASP A 91 14.05 9.75 -3.21
N PHE A 92 13.89 8.63 -2.50
CA PHE A 92 12.60 7.97 -2.32
C PHE A 92 11.56 8.88 -1.68
N TYR A 93 11.90 9.55 -0.57
CA TYR A 93 10.96 10.46 0.09
C TYR A 93 10.68 11.72 -0.73
N LYS A 94 11.67 12.23 -1.46
CA LYS A 94 11.48 13.35 -2.37
C LYS A 94 10.50 13.01 -3.50
N LYS A 95 10.69 11.87 -4.18
CA LYS A 95 9.83 11.40 -5.28
C LYS A 95 8.40 11.15 -4.79
N THR A 96 8.25 10.45 -3.66
CA THR A 96 6.94 10.09 -3.13
C THR A 96 6.18 11.30 -2.56
N SER A 97 6.85 12.21 -1.85
CA SER A 97 6.23 13.44 -1.33
C SER A 97 5.69 14.33 -2.45
N LYS A 98 6.43 14.44 -3.57
CA LYS A 98 5.96 15.18 -4.75
C LYS A 98 4.64 14.61 -5.33
N VAL A 99 4.44 13.29 -5.26
CA VAL A 99 3.16 12.68 -5.65
C VAL A 99 2.08 13.08 -4.65
N LEU A 100 2.36 13.01 -3.35
CA LEU A 100 1.40 13.31 -2.28
C LEU A 100 0.94 14.78 -2.26
N GLU A 101 1.79 15.74 -2.67
CA GLU A 101 1.42 17.16 -2.77
C GLU A 101 0.20 17.44 -3.65
N HIS A 102 -0.19 16.50 -4.53
CA HIS A 102 -1.37 16.62 -5.37
C HIS A 102 -2.67 16.16 -4.68
N TYR A 103 -2.57 15.64 -3.44
CA TYR A 103 -3.68 15.04 -2.69
C TYR A 103 -3.79 15.67 -1.30
N ASP A 104 -4.74 16.59 -1.14
CA ASP A 104 -4.96 17.35 0.11
C ASP A 104 -5.19 16.47 1.35
N SER A 105 -5.67 15.24 1.18
CA SER A 105 -5.96 14.30 2.26
C SER A 105 -4.74 13.51 2.75
N LEU A 106 -3.57 13.63 2.11
CA LEU A 106 -2.39 12.82 2.39
C LEU A 106 -1.20 13.69 2.79
N ASP A 107 -0.96 13.85 4.10
CA ASP A 107 0.23 14.54 4.61
C ASP A 107 1.42 13.55 4.70
N PRO A 108 2.55 13.81 4.00
CA PRO A 108 3.77 12.99 4.12
C PRO A 108 4.24 12.74 5.56
N LYS A 109 3.93 13.65 6.50
CA LYS A 109 4.32 13.53 7.91
C LYS A 109 3.54 12.47 8.69
N GLU A 110 2.40 12.02 8.18
CA GLU A 110 1.59 10.98 8.82
C GLU A 110 2.12 9.57 8.54
N PHE A 111 2.99 9.42 7.53
CA PHE A 111 3.57 8.13 7.17
C PHE A 111 4.63 7.70 8.18
N LYS A 112 4.53 6.45 8.62
CA LYS A 112 5.49 5.82 9.53
C LYS A 112 6.36 4.84 8.76
N LYS A 113 7.68 4.96 8.91
CA LYS A 113 8.64 3.99 8.36
C LYS A 113 8.41 2.64 9.03
N VAL A 114 8.32 1.58 8.22
CA VAL A 114 8.26 0.20 8.70
C VAL A 114 9.68 -0.35 8.80
N ASP A 115 10.02 -0.93 9.94
CA ASP A 115 11.29 -1.63 10.10
C ASP A 115 11.32 -2.91 9.26
N GLN A 116 12.16 -2.90 8.23
CA GLN A 116 12.31 -4.01 7.30
C GLN A 116 13.41 -4.95 7.80
N VAL A 117 13.05 -5.92 8.63
CA VAL A 117 13.97 -6.94 9.19
C VAL A 117 14.48 -7.94 8.15
#